data_AF-A0AAN8WNW7-F1
#
_entry.id   AF-A0AAN8WNW7-F1
#
_cell.length_a   1.000
_cell.length_b   1.000
_cell.length_c   1.000
_cell.angle_alpha   90.00
_cell.angle_beta   90.00
_cell.angle_gamma   90.00
#
_symmetry.space_group_name_H-M   'P 1'
#
loop_
_entity.id
_entity.type
_entity.pdbx_description
1 polymer ?
#
loop_
_entity_poly.entity_id
_entity_poly.type
_entity_poly.pdbx_seq_one_letter_code
_entity_poly.pdbx_strand_id
1 'polypeptide(L)'
;MDNIDTKQLGLVDWILFSMLLVVSLGIGVYSALKGRGVNTAQDFLLGGRQMSPIPVAISLLGGAISAISILGLATEMYFYGTQLVLNLFGSLVAALVIQYFVLPIIYPLKIVSINEYILLRYGSLHFRKMATFSSMLFQFMLMGVCLYAPSLTLATVTNLSPWQSIVIMGSICTIYITIVSRDSL
;
A
#
# COMPACT_ATOMS: atom_id res chain seq x y z
N MET A 1 35.36 -13.06 -4.10
CA MET A 1 34.21 -13.45 -4.94
C MET A 1 33.69 -14.75 -4.34
N ASP A 2 33.03 -14.65 -3.19
CA ASP A 2 32.61 -15.81 -2.42
C ASP A 2 31.20 -16.23 -2.79
N ASN A 3 31.06 -17.54 -2.94
CA ASN A 3 29.86 -18.32 -3.16
C ASN A 3 28.64 -17.74 -2.44
N ILE A 4 27.75 -17.12 -3.22
CA ILE A 4 26.35 -17.00 -2.81
C ILE A 4 25.78 -18.38 -3.09
N ASP A 5 25.70 -19.21 -2.05
CA ASP A 5 24.97 -20.47 -2.06
C ASP A 5 23.66 -20.27 -2.81
N THR A 6 23.51 -20.96 -3.95
CA THR A 6 22.25 -21.16 -4.62
C THR A 6 21.36 -21.97 -3.68
N LYS A 7 20.80 -21.32 -2.65
CA LYS A 7 19.70 -21.87 -1.87
C LYS A 7 18.51 -21.92 -2.82
N GLN A 8 18.42 -23.03 -3.55
CA GLN A 8 17.16 -23.47 -4.12
C GLN A 8 16.13 -23.42 -2.99
N LEU A 9 15.03 -22.73 -3.25
CA LEU A 9 13.91 -22.65 -2.32
C LEU A 9 13.58 -24.06 -1.84
N GLY A 10 13.58 -24.25 -0.52
CA GLY A 10 13.15 -25.52 0.04
C GLY A 10 11.69 -25.76 -0.38
N LEU A 11 11.26 -27.02 -0.40
CA LEU A 11 9.85 -27.38 -0.56
C LEU A 11 8.94 -26.54 0.37
N VAL A 12 9.45 -26.18 1.54
CA VAL A 12 8.78 -25.32 2.54
C VAL A 12 8.49 -23.91 2.01
N ASP A 13 9.43 -23.27 1.31
CA ASP A 13 9.25 -21.89 0.82
C ASP A 13 8.19 -21.84 -0.29
N TRP A 14 8.15 -22.86 -1.15
CA TRP A 14 7.12 -23.01 -2.18
C TRP A 14 5.73 -23.23 -1.58
N ILE A 15 5.64 -24.07 -0.53
CA ILE A 15 4.39 -24.30 0.20
C ILE A 15 3.91 -22.99 0.85
N LEU A 16 4.79 -22.22 1.49
CA LEU A 16 4.45 -20.94 2.09
C LEU A 16 3.98 -19.91 1.05
N PHE A 17 4.65 -19.83 -0.09
CA PHE A 17 4.26 -18.92 -1.18
C PHE A 17 2.88 -19.28 -1.76
N SER A 18 2.63 -20.58 -1.99
CA SER A 18 1.33 -21.06 -2.46
C SER A 18 0.24 -20.83 -1.41
N MET A 19 0.52 -21.09 -0.13
CA MET A 19 -0.44 -20.88 0.96
C MET A 19 -0.79 -19.39 1.11
N LEU A 20 0.21 -18.50 1.03
CA LEU A 20 0.02 -17.05 1.07
C LEU A 20 -0.90 -16.60 -0.08
N LEU A 21 -0.64 -17.06 -1.30
CA LEU A 21 -1.48 -16.77 -2.46
C LEU A 21 -2.91 -17.25 -2.27
N VAL A 22 -3.10 -18.50 -1.81
CA VAL A 22 -4.42 -19.09 -1.59
C VAL A 22 -5.18 -18.36 -0.49
N VAL A 23 -4.54 -17.97 0.61
CA VAL A 23 -5.18 -17.20 1.68
C VAL A 23 -5.54 -15.80 1.19
N SER A 24 -4.65 -15.14 0.44
CA SER A 24 -4.90 -13.81 -0.11
C SER A 24 -6.07 -13.80 -1.11
N LEU A 25 -6.09 -14.78 -2.03
CA LEU A 25 -7.23 -15.03 -2.92
C LEU A 25 -8.48 -15.42 -2.14
N GLY A 26 -8.36 -16.24 -1.11
CA GLY A 26 -9.48 -16.68 -0.26
C GLY A 26 -10.14 -15.51 0.45
N ILE A 27 -9.37 -14.58 1.00
CA ILE A 27 -9.89 -13.35 1.62
C ILE A 27 -10.54 -12.45 0.56
N GLY A 28 -9.91 -12.28 -0.61
CA GLY A 28 -10.47 -11.51 -1.72
C GLY A 28 -11.81 -12.07 -2.19
N VAL A 29 -11.87 -13.37 -2.49
CA VAL A 29 -13.08 -14.08 -2.95
C VAL A 29 -14.14 -14.17 -1.84
N TYR A 30 -13.76 -14.39 -0.58
CA TYR A 30 -14.73 -14.37 0.53
C TYR A 30 -15.34 -12.98 0.72
N SER A 31 -14.52 -11.92 0.61
CA SER A 31 -14.98 -10.53 0.63
C SER A 31 -15.91 -10.23 -0.56
N ALA A 32 -15.61 -10.79 -1.74
CA ALA A 32 -16.44 -10.66 -2.94
C ALA A 32 -17.79 -11.35 -2.78
N LEU A 33 -17.81 -12.61 -2.32
CA LEU A 33 -19.03 -13.38 -2.11
C LEU A 33 -19.91 -12.84 -0.99
N LYS A 34 -19.30 -12.23 0.03
CA LYS A 34 -20.00 -11.59 1.15
C LYS A 34 -20.28 -10.10 0.91
N GLY A 35 -19.89 -9.58 -0.25
CA GLY A 35 -20.02 -8.19 -0.69
C GLY A 35 -21.47 -7.73 -0.74
N ARG A 36 -22.00 -7.37 0.43
CA ARG A 36 -23.30 -6.72 0.61
C ARG A 36 -23.22 -5.29 0.07
N GLY A 37 -23.67 -5.10 -1.17
CA GLY A 37 -24.43 -3.92 -1.60
C GLY A 37 -23.84 -2.53 -1.36
N VAL A 38 -22.58 -2.29 -1.72
CA VAL A 38 -22.01 -0.93 -1.77
C VAL A 38 -22.10 -0.42 -3.21
N ASN A 39 -23.26 0.10 -3.60
CA ASN A 39 -23.55 0.46 -5.00
C ASN A 39 -22.96 1.81 -5.45
N THR A 40 -22.25 2.54 -4.59
CA THR A 40 -21.73 3.87 -4.91
C THR A 40 -20.29 4.05 -4.42
N ALA A 41 -19.40 4.54 -5.28
CA ALA A 41 -18.00 4.85 -4.94
C ALA A 41 -17.88 5.78 -3.70
N GLN A 42 -18.88 6.64 -3.46
CA GLN A 42 -18.95 7.48 -2.26
C GLN A 42 -19.23 6.67 -0.99
N ASP A 43 -20.06 5.64 -1.04
CA ASP A 43 -20.33 4.76 0.11
C ASP A 43 -19.14 3.86 0.43
N PHE A 44 -18.34 3.49 -0.59
CA PHE A 44 -17.09 2.78 -0.39
C PHE A 44 -16.02 3.69 0.25
N LEU A 45 -15.82 4.89 -0.31
CA LEU A 45 -14.80 5.83 0.19
C LEU A 45 -15.15 6.44 1.56
N LEU A 46 -16.45 6.54 1.89
CA LEU A 46 -16.94 7.05 3.18
C LEU A 46 -17.39 5.95 4.16
N GLY A 47 -17.28 4.68 3.78
CA GLY A 47 -17.75 3.56 4.60
C GLY A 47 -19.24 3.65 4.98
N GLY A 48 -20.08 4.13 4.06
CA GLY A 48 -21.52 4.34 4.27
C GLY A 48 -21.88 5.32 5.41
N ARG A 49 -20.93 6.12 5.91
CA ARG A 49 -21.09 7.06 7.05
C ARG A 49 -21.64 6.45 8.35
N GLN A 50 -21.78 5.12 8.42
CA GLN A 50 -22.26 4.36 9.58
C GLN A 50 -21.21 3.36 10.10
N MET A 51 -20.01 3.33 9.51
CA MET A 51 -18.93 2.49 10.01
C MET A 51 -18.47 2.95 11.40
N SER A 52 -18.32 1.98 12.30
CA SER A 52 -17.74 2.22 13.61
C SER A 52 -16.31 2.76 13.47
N PRO A 53 -15.83 3.60 14.41
CA PRO A 53 -14.52 4.23 14.32
C PRO A 53 -13.35 3.23 14.29
N ILE A 54 -13.57 2.00 14.77
CA ILE A 54 -12.54 0.95 14.86
C ILE A 54 -12.13 0.41 13.47
N PRO A 55 -13.04 -0.09 12.61
CA PRO A 55 -12.73 -0.47 11.22
C PRO A 55 -12.05 0.64 10.42
N VAL A 56 -12.50 1.89 10.57
CA VAL A 56 -11.93 3.04 9.87
C VAL A 56 -10.49 3.28 10.31
N ALA A 57 -10.22 3.27 11.61
CA ALA A 57 -8.87 3.38 12.13
C ALA A 57 -7.97 2.24 11.65
N ILE A 58 -8.47 1.00 11.63
CA ILE A 58 -7.72 -0.17 11.13
C ILE A 58 -7.38 -0.02 9.65
N SER A 59 -8.32 0.45 8.82
CA SER A 59 -8.05 0.69 7.39
C SER A 59 -7.04 1.81 7.16
N LEU A 60 -7.12 2.90 7.94
CA LEU A 60 -6.16 4.00 7.88
C LEU A 60 -4.77 3.55 8.29
N LEU A 61 -4.65 2.78 9.37
CA LEU A 61 -3.39 2.17 9.80
C LEU A 61 -2.86 1.19 8.75
N GLY A 62 -3.73 0.36 8.17
CA GLY A 62 -3.36 -0.58 7.10
C GLY A 62 -2.83 0.11 5.85
N GLY A 63 -3.39 1.27 5.47
CA GLY A 63 -2.89 2.07 4.35
C GLY A 63 -1.61 2.86 4.66
N ALA A 64 -1.40 3.23 5.92
CA ALA A 64 -0.22 3.99 6.35
C ALA A 64 1.04 3.11 6.47
N ILE A 65 0.88 1.82 6.72
CA ILE A 65 2.00 0.89 6.91
C ILE A 65 2.36 0.25 5.57
N SER A 66 3.51 0.62 5.01
CA SER A 66 4.05 0.01 3.80
C SER A 66 5.21 -0.94 4.12
N ALA A 67 5.26 -2.07 3.40
CA ALA A 67 6.35 -3.05 3.52
C ALA A 67 7.73 -2.43 3.19
N ILE A 68 7.77 -1.49 2.24
CA ILE A 68 9.00 -0.75 1.92
C ILE A 68 9.48 0.06 3.12
N SER A 69 8.56 0.72 3.84
CA SER A 69 8.93 1.52 5.01
C SER A 69 9.52 0.64 6.11
N ILE A 70 8.95 -0.54 6.35
CA ILE A 70 9.48 -1.48 7.36
C ILE A 70 10.90 -1.94 6.98
N LEU A 71 11.11 -2.35 5.72
CA LEU A 71 12.42 -2.76 5.23
C LEU A 71 13.43 -1.61 5.24
N GLY A 72 12.99 -0.40 4.88
CA GLY A 72 13.79 0.82 4.90
C GLY A 72 14.27 1.16 6.31
N LEU A 73 13.35 1.21 7.28
CA LEU A 73 13.67 1.49 8.68
C LEU A 73 14.59 0.42 9.29
N ALA A 74 14.39 -0.87 8.95
CA ALA A 74 15.25 -1.95 9.41
C ALA A 74 16.68 -1.85 8.82
N THR A 75 16.78 -1.52 7.53
CA THR A 75 18.06 -1.32 6.84
C THR A 75 18.81 -0.12 7.41
N GLU A 76 18.09 0.98 7.65
CA GLU A 76 18.66 2.19 8.23
C GLU A 76 19.15 1.97 9.67
N MET A 77 18.39 1.24 10.49
CA MET A 77 18.81 0.84 11.84
C MET A 77 20.05 -0.06 11.82
N TYR A 78 20.17 -0.94 10.83
CA TYR A 78 21.32 -1.83 10.68
C TYR A 78 22.61 -1.06 10.37
N PHE A 79 22.55 -0.03 9.51
CA PHE A 79 23.74 0.74 9.12
C PHE A 79 24.06 1.94 10.02
N TYR A 80 23.04 2.63 10.53
CA TYR A 80 23.19 3.93 11.22
C TYR A 80 22.78 3.91 12.71
N GLY A 81 22.33 2.78 13.24
CA GLY A 81 22.08 2.59 14.68
C GLY A 81 20.81 3.26 15.22
N THR A 82 20.83 3.69 16.48
CA THR A 82 19.64 4.08 17.27
C THR A 82 19.06 5.47 16.95
N GLN A 83 19.62 6.19 15.97
CA GLN A 83 19.12 7.53 15.61
C GLN A 83 17.68 7.52 15.10
N LEU A 84 17.21 6.36 14.60
CA LEU A 84 15.85 6.13 14.13
C LEU A 84 14.77 6.28 15.23
N VAL A 85 15.15 6.16 16.51
CA VAL A 85 14.21 6.34 17.64
C VAL A 85 13.66 7.77 17.68
N LEU A 86 14.45 8.77 17.26
CA LEU A 86 13.99 10.16 17.16
C LEU A 86 12.93 10.34 16.05
N ASN A 87 13.03 9.57 14.95
CA ASN A 87 12.04 9.58 13.88
C ASN A 87 10.71 8.94 14.34
N LEU A 88 10.78 7.84 15.09
CA LEU A 88 9.60 7.24 15.73
C LEU A 88 8.91 8.21 16.70
N PHE A 89 9.69 8.95 17.50
CA PHE A 89 9.12 9.97 18.38
C PHE A 89 8.47 11.11 17.60
N GLY A 90 9.12 11.59 16.53
CA GLY A 90 8.57 12.63 15.65
C GLY A 90 7.28 12.22 14.95
N SER A 91 7.19 10.98 14.47
CA SER A 91 5.97 10.43 13.85
C SER A 91 4.81 10.26 14.85
N LEU A 92 5.09 9.88 16.09
CA LEU A 92 4.09 9.88 17.17
C LEU A 92 3.55 11.29 17.46
N VAL A 93 4.45 12.27 17.58
CA VAL A 93 4.06 13.68 17.79
C VAL A 93 3.23 14.18 16.60
N ALA A 94 3.64 13.88 15.37
CA ALA A 94 2.89 14.24 14.17
C ALA A 94 1.48 13.61 14.17
N ALA A 95 1.34 12.35 14.58
CA ALA A 95 0.04 11.69 14.69
C ALA A 95 -0.90 12.42 15.68
N LEU A 96 -0.37 12.85 16.84
CA LEU A 96 -1.13 13.66 17.80
C LEU A 96 -1.54 15.01 17.21
N VAL A 97 -0.63 15.70 16.53
CA VAL A 97 -0.94 16.99 15.88
C VAL A 97 -2.03 16.83 14.82
N ILE A 98 -1.97 15.76 14.01
CA ILE A 98 -3.00 15.46 13.01
C ILE A 98 -4.36 15.23 13.67
N GLN A 99 -4.41 14.47 14.76
CA GLN A 99 -5.65 14.20 15.48
C GLN A 99 -6.28 15.49 16.05
N TYR A 100 -5.48 16.38 16.63
CA TYR A 100 -5.98 17.58 17.29
C TYR A 100 -6.24 18.77 16.34
N PHE A 101 -5.44 18.94 15.29
CA PHE A 101 -5.53 20.11 14.41
C PHE A 101 -6.16 19.79 13.06
N VAL A 102 -5.72 18.71 12.41
CA VAL A 102 -6.12 18.41 11.03
C VAL A 102 -7.51 17.78 10.99
N LEU A 103 -7.81 16.88 11.93
CA LEU A 103 -9.11 16.21 12.02
C LEU A 103 -10.30 17.17 12.15
N PRO A 104 -10.33 18.15 13.09
CA PRO A 104 -11.46 19.07 13.22
C PRO A 104 -11.60 20.03 12.04
N ILE A 105 -10.53 20.29 11.28
CA ILE A 105 -10.59 21.12 10.07
C ILE A 105 -11.21 20.35 8.91
N ILE A 106 -10.87 19.06 8.73
CA ILE A 106 -11.32 18.30 7.55
C ILE A 106 -12.71 17.67 7.76
N TYR A 107 -13.03 17.23 8.98
CA TYR A 107 -14.29 16.57 9.31
C TYR A 107 -15.57 17.34 8.91
N PRO A 108 -15.70 18.67 9.15
CA PRO A 108 -16.89 19.42 8.77
C PRO A 108 -17.01 19.65 7.26
N LEU A 109 -15.90 19.65 6.51
CA LEU A 109 -15.91 19.92 5.07
C LEU A 109 -16.40 18.72 4.23
N LYS A 110 -16.61 17.54 4.84
CA LYS A 110 -17.15 16.31 4.18
C LYS A 110 -16.42 15.94 2.87
N ILE A 111 -15.12 16.23 2.79
CA ILE A 111 -14.31 16.02 1.60
C ILE A 111 -13.73 14.60 1.65
N VAL A 112 -13.74 13.92 0.51
CA VAL A 112 -13.27 12.53 0.40
C VAL A 112 -11.78 12.45 0.04
N SER A 113 -11.21 13.52 -0.52
CA SER A 113 -9.81 13.58 -0.95
C SER A 113 -9.09 14.83 -0.45
N ILE A 114 -7.86 14.68 0.02
CA ILE A 114 -6.97 15.80 0.39
C ILE A 114 -6.72 16.73 -0.81
N ASN A 115 -6.66 16.17 -2.04
CA ASN A 115 -6.50 16.96 -3.26
C ASN A 115 -7.69 17.89 -3.54
N GLU A 116 -8.86 17.57 -3.00
CA GLU A 116 -10.06 18.40 -3.11
C GLU A 116 -10.08 19.49 -2.02
N TYR A 117 -9.51 19.24 -0.84
CA TYR A 117 -9.25 20.29 0.15
C TYR A 117 -8.32 21.38 -0.40
N ILE A 118 -7.28 20.97 -1.14
CA ILE A 118 -6.37 21.90 -1.82
C ILE A 118 -7.13 22.80 -2.83
N LEU A 119 -8.11 22.25 -3.55
CA LEU A 119 -8.96 23.03 -4.45
C LEU A 119 -9.82 24.04 -3.71
N LEU A 120 -10.47 23.64 -2.62
CA LEU A 120 -11.33 24.52 -1.83
C LEU A 120 -10.55 25.65 -1.15
N ARG A 121 -9.31 25.40 -0.75
CA ARG A 121 -8.47 26.41 -0.09
C ARG A 121 -7.82 27.40 -1.05
N TYR A 122 -7.42 26.97 -2.24
CA TYR A 122 -6.71 27.82 -3.21
C TYR A 122 -7.58 28.30 -4.37
N GLY A 123 -8.80 27.76 -4.54
CA GLY A 123 -9.74 28.16 -5.58
C GLY A 123 -9.31 27.88 -7.03
N SER A 124 -8.15 27.24 -7.25
CA SER A 124 -7.56 27.05 -8.58
C SER A 124 -7.53 25.58 -8.99
N LEU A 125 -8.23 25.27 -10.09
CA LEU A 125 -8.23 23.94 -10.72
C LEU A 125 -6.84 23.53 -11.23
N HIS A 126 -5.99 24.50 -11.60
CA HIS A 126 -4.64 24.23 -12.10
C HIS A 126 -3.75 23.63 -11.00
N PHE A 127 -3.84 24.17 -9.78
CA PHE A 127 -3.06 23.69 -8.65
C PHE A 127 -3.49 22.28 -8.22
N ARG A 128 -4.81 21.98 -8.24
CA ARG A 128 -5.31 20.62 -8.01
C ARG A 128 -4.78 19.62 -9.04
N LYS A 129 -4.79 19.99 -10.33
CA LYS A 129 -4.26 19.12 -11.40
C LYS A 129 -2.77 18.85 -11.19
N MET A 130 -1.99 19.88 -10.86
CA MET A 130 -0.55 19.74 -10.61
C MET A 130 -0.25 18.89 -9.37
N ALA A 131 -0.96 19.09 -8.26
CA ALA A 131 -0.81 18.29 -7.03
C ALA A 131 -1.19 16.82 -7.25
N THR A 132 -2.29 16.57 -7.98
CA THR A 132 -2.73 15.21 -8.33
C THR A 132 -1.71 14.53 -9.24
N PHE A 133 -1.20 15.25 -10.24
CA PHE A 133 -0.19 14.74 -11.16
C PHE A 133 1.12 14.38 -10.42
N SER A 134 1.60 15.25 -9.54
CA SER A 134 2.78 14.98 -8.70
C SER A 134 2.58 13.74 -7.81
N SER A 135 1.40 13.63 -7.19
CA SER A 135 1.06 12.47 -6.35
C SER A 135 0.98 11.16 -7.16
N MET A 136 0.40 11.20 -8.36
CA MET A 136 0.35 10.05 -9.27
C MET A 136 1.75 9.62 -9.72
N LEU A 137 2.62 10.57 -10.08
CA LEU A 137 4.00 10.27 -10.46
C LEU A 137 4.78 9.63 -9.32
N PHE A 138 4.66 10.16 -8.10
CA PHE A 138 5.29 9.58 -6.92
C PHE A 138 4.81 8.14 -6.67
N GLN A 139 3.49 7.93 -6.76
CA GLN A 139 2.91 6.60 -6.56
C GLN A 139 3.34 5.60 -7.64
N PHE A 140 3.47 6.05 -8.89
CA PHE A 140 3.95 5.22 -9.99
C PHE A 140 5.39 4.77 -9.76
N MET A 141 6.27 5.69 -9.35
CA MET A 141 7.66 5.37 -8.98
C MET A 141 7.72 4.38 -7.81
N LEU A 142 6.94 4.63 -6.76
CA LEU A 142 6.88 3.76 -5.59
C LEU A 142 6.43 2.34 -5.96
N MET A 143 5.40 2.22 -6.80
CA MET A 143 4.88 0.92 -7.25
C MET A 143 5.91 0.16 -8.12
N GLY A 144 6.70 0.88 -8.93
CA GLY A 144 7.80 0.28 -9.69
C GLY A 144 8.86 -0.34 -8.77
N VAL A 145 9.26 0.37 -7.73
CA VAL A 145 10.22 -0.15 -6.72
C VAL A 145 9.63 -1.33 -5.95
N CYS A 146 8.34 -1.24 -5.55
CA CYS A 146 7.60 -2.34 -4.92
C CYS A 146 7.61 -3.61 -5.77
N LEU A 147 7.41 -3.50 -7.09
CA LEU A 147 7.36 -4.64 -8.00
C LEU A 147 8.75 -5.22 -8.30
N TYR A 148 9.78 -4.38 -8.27
CA TYR A 148 11.14 -4.79 -8.57
C TYR A 148 11.68 -5.79 -7.54
N ALA A 149 11.47 -5.53 -6.24
CA ALA A 149 11.95 -6.41 -5.16
C ALA A 149 11.50 -7.89 -5.28
N PRO A 150 10.20 -8.21 -5.46
CA PRO A 150 9.75 -9.58 -5.64
C PRO A 150 10.15 -10.15 -7.02
N SER A 151 10.31 -9.32 -8.06
CA SER A 151 10.80 -9.80 -9.36
C SER A 151 12.28 -10.21 -9.33
N LEU A 152 13.10 -9.49 -8.58
CA LEU A 152 14.53 -9.79 -8.42
C LEU A 152 14.72 -11.08 -7.63
N THR A 153 13.97 -11.23 -6.53
CA THR A 153 13.97 -12.48 -5.75
C THR A 153 13.44 -13.66 -6.56
N LEU A 154 12.45 -13.48 -7.43
CA LEU A 154 12.00 -14.54 -8.33
C LEU A 154 13.08 -14.92 -9.35
N ALA A 155 13.80 -13.95 -9.92
CA ALA A 155 14.87 -14.21 -10.89
C ALA A 155 16.03 -15.01 -10.26
N THR A 156 16.40 -14.72 -9.01
CA THR A 156 17.48 -15.44 -8.32
C THR A 156 17.12 -16.89 -7.99
N VAL A 157 15.85 -17.18 -7.68
CA VAL A 157 15.42 -18.55 -7.31
C VAL A 157 15.11 -19.44 -8.51
N THR A 158 14.66 -18.86 -9.63
CA THR A 158 14.29 -19.63 -10.84
C THR A 158 15.38 -19.67 -11.92
N ASN A 159 16.52 -18.98 -11.73
CA ASN A 159 17.55 -18.78 -12.77
C ASN A 159 17.00 -18.22 -14.09
N LEU A 160 15.89 -17.47 -14.04
CA LEU A 160 15.30 -16.82 -15.21
C LEU A 160 15.96 -15.47 -15.47
N SER A 161 15.90 -15.01 -16.73
CA SER A 161 16.34 -13.65 -17.08
C SER A 161 15.52 -12.61 -16.30
N PRO A 162 16.13 -11.54 -15.76
CA PRO A 162 15.43 -10.51 -14.98
C PRO A 162 14.21 -9.92 -15.69
N TRP A 163 14.29 -9.78 -17.02
CA TRP A 163 13.20 -9.29 -17.85
C TRP A 163 11.97 -10.20 -17.83
N GLN A 164 12.16 -11.52 -17.85
CA GLN A 164 11.06 -12.49 -17.81
C GLN A 164 10.39 -12.50 -16.43
N SER A 165 11.18 -12.41 -15.36
CA SER A 165 10.65 -12.37 -13.99
C SER A 165 9.80 -11.13 -13.73
N ILE A 166 10.19 -9.96 -14.26
CA ILE A 166 9.39 -8.73 -14.15
C ILE A 166 8.03 -8.89 -14.84
N VAL A 167 8.01 -9.44 -16.06
CA VAL A 167 6.76 -9.64 -16.82
C VAL A 167 5.82 -10.62 -16.11
N ILE A 168 6.35 -11.72 -15.59
CA ILE A 168 5.56 -12.73 -14.86
C ILE A 168 4.99 -12.13 -13.57
N MET A 169 5.82 -11.49 -12.74
CA MET A 169 5.37 -10.87 -11.50
C MET A 169 4.39 -9.73 -11.74
N GLY A 170 4.62 -8.90 -12.75
CA GLY A 170 3.69 -7.86 -13.17
C GLY A 170 2.33 -8.43 -13.56
N SER A 171 2.31 -9.47 -14.39
CA SER A 171 1.08 -10.14 -14.82
C SER A 171 0.29 -10.73 -13.65
N ILE A 172 0.96 -11.46 -12.74
CA ILE A 172 0.33 -12.03 -11.54
C ILE A 172 -0.25 -10.92 -10.67
N CYS A 173 0.51 -9.84 -10.44
CA CYS A 173 0.08 -8.70 -9.64
C CYS A 173 -1.14 -7.99 -10.28
N THR A 174 -1.11 -7.76 -11.59
CA THR A 174 -2.26 -7.15 -12.31
C THR A 174 -3.50 -8.03 -12.23
N ILE A 175 -3.37 -9.35 -12.45
CA ILE A 175 -4.52 -10.28 -12.36
C ILE A 175 -5.08 -10.27 -10.94
N TYR A 176 -4.21 -10.37 -9.93
CA TYR A 176 -4.61 -10.34 -8.53
C TYR A 176 -5.35 -9.05 -8.17
N ILE A 177 -4.79 -7.89 -8.52
CA ILE A 177 -5.42 -6.59 -8.27
C ILE A 177 -6.74 -6.47 -9.04
N THR A 178 -6.82 -6.97 -10.27
CA THR A 178 -8.04 -6.91 -11.08
C THR A 178 -9.17 -7.73 -10.46
N ILE A 179 -8.87 -8.90 -9.90
CA ILE A 179 -9.86 -9.72 -9.18
C ILE A 179 -10.34 -8.95 -7.94
N VAL A 180 -9.42 -8.43 -7.14
CA VAL A 180 -9.76 -7.67 -5.93
C VAL A 180 -10.51 -6.37 -6.24
N SER A 181 -10.13 -5.66 -7.30
CA SER A 181 -10.66 -4.33 -7.63
C SER A 181 -12.02 -4.41 -8.32
N ARG A 182 -12.26 -5.43 -9.15
CA ARG A 182 -13.55 -5.67 -9.79
C ARG A 182 -14.67 -5.88 -8.77
N ASP A 183 -14.34 -6.38 -7.59
CA ASP A 183 -15.31 -6.61 -6.51
C ASP A 183 -15.49 -5.38 -5.59
N SER A 184 -14.72 -4.30 -5.82
CA SER A 184 -14.81 -3.02 -5.09
C SER A 184 -15.58 -1.90 -5.81
N LEU A 185 -16.01 -2.15 -7.05
CA LEU A 185 -16.82 -1.25 -7.91
C LEU A 185 -18.25 -1.79 -8.05
#